data_AF-A0A927WM73-F1
#
_entry.id   AF-A0A927WM73-F1
#
_cell.length_a   1.000
_cell.length_b   1.000
_cell.length_c   1.000
_cell.angle_alpha   90.00
_cell.angle_beta   90.00
_cell.angle_gamma   90.00
#
_symmetry.space_group_name_H-M   'P 1'
#
loop_
_entity.id
_entity.type
_entity.pdbx_description
1 polymer ?
#
loop_
_entity_poly.entity_id
_entity_poly.type
_entity_poly.pdbx_seq_one_letter_code
_entity_poly.pdbx_strand_id
1 'polypeptide(L)'
;MLKVNGKKVLALALAGMFSFGIAGMGMTSVTEAADKPAYEDGTHNEYSHRMKEEERTHRQNILSLRYQKRHGEITEQDFDKKMKQEQKRHDRVVSEIKADYNRHK
;
A
#
# COMPACT_ATOMS: atom_id res chain seq x y z
N MET A 1 2.22 27.52 -43.49
CA MET A 1 1.13 26.68 -42.93
C MET A 1 1.50 25.22 -43.13
N LEU A 2 1.90 24.51 -42.07
CA LEU A 2 2.05 23.05 -42.09
C LEU A 2 0.88 22.45 -41.29
N LYS A 3 0.04 21.70 -41.99
CA LYS A 3 -1.14 21.01 -41.47
C LYS A 3 -0.71 19.63 -41.00
N VAL A 4 -0.62 19.41 -39.69
CA VAL A 4 -0.26 18.10 -39.12
C VAL A 4 -1.55 17.40 -38.68
N ASN A 5 -1.87 16.31 -39.36
CA ASN A 5 -3.07 15.50 -39.15
C ASN A 5 -3.01 14.76 -37.80
N GLY A 6 -4.02 14.98 -36.96
CA GLY A 6 -4.23 14.25 -35.73
C GLY A 6 -4.65 12.80 -36.00
N LYS A 7 -3.70 11.88 -35.86
CA LYS A 7 -3.82 10.44 -35.56
C LYS A 7 -2.41 9.86 -35.72
N LYS A 8 -1.89 9.23 -34.65
CA LYS A 8 -0.54 8.62 -34.51
C LYS A 8 0.55 9.51 -33.89
N VAL A 9 0.37 9.90 -32.62
CA VAL A 9 1.49 10.05 -31.69
C VAL A 9 1.05 9.46 -30.34
N LEU A 10 0.73 8.17 -30.35
CA LEU A 10 0.45 7.35 -29.18
C LEU A 10 1.56 6.29 -29.10
N ALA A 11 2.78 6.73 -28.87
CA ALA A 11 3.93 5.90 -28.53
C ALA A 11 5.09 6.86 -28.25
N LEU A 12 5.71 6.74 -27.08
CA LEU A 12 6.86 7.51 -26.54
C LEU A 12 6.51 8.53 -25.45
N ALA A 13 6.01 8.02 -24.32
CA ALA A 13 6.17 8.67 -23.01
C ALA A 13 6.23 7.64 -21.87
N LEU A 14 6.80 6.46 -22.13
CA LEU A 14 7.04 5.39 -21.13
C LEU A 14 8.55 5.11 -21.01
N ALA A 15 9.31 6.17 -20.74
CA ALA A 15 10.73 6.08 -20.40
C ALA A 15 11.12 7.27 -19.52
N GLY A 16 10.51 7.36 -18.34
CA GLY A 16 10.95 8.23 -17.26
C GLY A 16 11.35 7.34 -16.10
N MET A 17 12.66 7.12 -15.97
CA MET A 17 13.30 6.20 -15.05
C MET A 17 12.91 6.49 -13.59
N PHE A 18 12.59 5.45 -12.82
CA PHE A 18 12.58 5.51 -11.37
C PHE A 18 14.02 5.72 -10.88
N SER A 19 14.44 6.99 -10.75
CA SER A 19 15.70 7.34 -10.09
C SER A 19 15.56 7.12 -8.59
N PHE A 20 16.00 5.96 -8.11
CA PHE A 20 16.30 5.74 -6.69
C PHE A 20 17.45 6.67 -6.31
N GLY A 21 17.13 7.79 -5.66
CA GLY A 21 18.08 8.66 -4.99
C GLY A 21 17.86 8.56 -3.49
N ILE A 22 18.70 7.81 -2.79
CA ILE A 22 18.90 8.01 -1.35
C ILE A 22 20.39 8.28 -1.16
N ALA A 23 20.72 9.57 -1.13
CA ALA A 23 21.98 10.07 -0.61
C ALA A 23 21.63 11.01 0.55
N GLY A 24 22.21 10.79 1.72
CA GLY A 24 22.16 11.74 2.83
C GLY A 24 22.03 11.10 4.20
N MET A 25 23.17 10.72 4.77
CA MET A 25 23.33 10.50 6.21
C MET A 25 22.87 11.76 6.98
N GLY A 26 22.07 11.55 8.01
CA GLY A 26 21.82 12.49 9.09
C GLY A 26 21.68 11.71 10.39
N MET A 27 22.80 11.51 11.10
CA MET A 27 22.81 10.93 12.44
C MET A 27 22.44 12.02 13.45
N THR A 28 21.29 11.94 14.12
CA THR A 28 21.07 12.60 15.42
C THR A 28 20.04 11.86 16.28
N SER A 29 20.43 11.65 17.55
CA SER A 29 19.71 11.12 18.71
C SER A 29 19.32 9.64 18.72
N VAL A 30 20.28 8.79 19.14
CA VAL A 30 20.03 7.47 19.72
C VAL A 30 19.46 7.67 21.13
N THR A 31 18.13 7.74 21.23
CA THR A 31 17.43 7.40 22.46
C THR A 31 17.12 5.91 22.40
N GLU A 32 17.54 5.19 23.44
CA GLU A 32 17.49 3.73 23.61
C GLU A 32 16.21 3.08 23.06
N ALA A 33 16.29 2.57 21.83
CA ALA A 33 15.34 1.64 21.24
C ALA A 33 16.14 0.59 20.45
N ALA A 34 16.84 -0.25 21.20
CA ALA A 34 17.32 -1.61 20.90
C ALA A 34 17.57 -2.00 19.43
N ASP A 35 18.86 -2.07 19.04
CA ASP A 35 19.62 -3.06 18.23
C ASP A 35 19.00 -3.90 17.08
N LYS A 36 17.73 -3.77 16.73
CA LYS A 36 17.14 -4.48 15.60
C LYS A 36 17.16 -3.57 14.36
N PRO A 37 17.61 -4.07 13.19
CA PRO A 37 17.52 -3.29 11.97
C PRO A 37 16.06 -2.95 11.70
N ALA A 38 15.81 -1.75 11.15
CA ALA A 38 14.49 -1.39 10.68
C ALA A 38 13.98 -2.42 9.66
N TYR A 39 12.67 -2.67 9.66
CA TYR A 39 12.03 -3.46 8.63
C TYR A 39 12.22 -2.79 7.26
N GLU A 40 12.05 -3.54 6.16
CA GLU A 40 12.19 -3.01 4.79
C GLU A 40 11.27 -1.81 4.52
N ASP A 41 10.18 -1.71 5.26
CA ASP A 41 9.21 -0.62 5.19
C ASP A 41 9.59 0.62 6.03
N GLY A 42 10.75 0.60 6.71
CA GLY A 42 11.25 1.68 7.57
C GLY A 42 10.64 1.73 8.98
N THR A 43 9.79 0.77 9.35
CA THR A 43 9.30 0.68 10.74
C THR A 43 10.38 0.09 11.64
N HIS A 44 10.38 0.50 12.91
CA HIS A 44 11.41 0.11 13.89
C HIS A 44 10.86 -0.81 15.01
N ASN A 45 9.56 -1.10 14.98
CA ASN A 45 8.93 -2.03 15.91
C ASN A 45 7.92 -2.92 15.16
N GLU A 46 7.74 -4.13 15.68
CA GLU A 46 6.93 -5.18 15.06
C GLU A 46 5.45 -4.78 14.93
N TYR A 47 4.91 -4.05 15.90
CA TYR A 47 3.53 -3.58 15.85
C TYR A 47 3.29 -2.63 14.66
N SER A 48 4.14 -1.61 14.50
CA SER A 48 4.07 -0.65 13.40
C SER A 48 4.28 -1.33 12.06
N HIS A 49 5.18 -2.31 11.99
CA HIS A 49 5.37 -3.13 10.79
C HIS A 49 4.08 -3.86 10.40
N ARG A 50 3.52 -4.65 11.34
CA ARG A 50 2.29 -5.43 11.10
C ARG A 50 1.10 -4.56 10.73
N MET A 51 0.96 -3.39 11.36
CA MET A 51 -0.08 -2.42 10.99
C MET A 51 0.07 -1.92 9.54
N LYS A 52 1.30 -1.64 9.11
CA LYS A 52 1.59 -1.16 7.76
C LYS A 52 1.41 -2.25 6.70
N GLU A 53 1.77 -3.49 7.03
CA GLU A 53 1.53 -4.65 6.17
C GLU A 53 0.04 -4.93 5.97
N GLU A 54 -0.76 -4.85 7.04
CA GLU A 54 -2.21 -5.01 6.98
C GLU A 54 -2.85 -3.91 6.13
N GLU A 55 -2.44 -2.65 6.29
CA GLU A 55 -2.90 -1.54 5.44
C GLU A 55 -2.57 -1.78 3.96
N ARG A 56 -1.35 -2.28 3.66
CA ARG A 56 -0.97 -2.63 2.29
C ARG A 56 -1.87 -3.72 1.72
N THR A 57 -2.14 -4.76 2.50
CA THR A 57 -2.98 -5.89 2.12
C THR A 57 -4.41 -5.43 1.86
N HIS A 58 -4.98 -4.65 2.77
CA HIS A 58 -6.31 -4.08 2.64
C HIS A 58 -6.46 -3.23 1.37
N ARG A 59 -5.49 -2.36 1.11
CA ARG A 59 -5.45 -1.54 -0.10
C ARG A 59 -5.39 -2.40 -1.37
N GLN A 60 -4.56 -3.44 -1.38
CA GLN A 60 -4.44 -4.36 -2.53
C GLN A 60 -5.76 -5.10 -2.79
N ASN A 61 -6.44 -5.56 -1.75
CA ASN A 61 -7.73 -6.23 -1.87
C ASN A 61 -8.81 -5.28 -2.43
N ILE A 62 -8.88 -4.05 -1.94
CA ILE A 62 -9.80 -3.04 -2.48
C ILE A 62 -9.51 -2.78 -3.97
N LEU A 63 -8.23 -2.63 -4.34
CA LEU A 63 -7.85 -2.40 -5.73
C LEU A 63 -8.24 -3.58 -6.63
N SER A 64 -8.06 -4.81 -6.15
CA SER A 64 -8.49 -6.03 -6.83
C SER A 64 -10.02 -6.04 -7.04
N LEU A 65 -10.81 -5.75 -6.00
CA LEU A 65 -12.26 -5.68 -6.13
C LEU A 65 -12.71 -4.59 -7.12
N ARG A 66 -12.06 -3.43 -7.12
CA ARG A 66 -12.35 -2.34 -8.07
C ARG A 66 -12.00 -2.73 -9.50
N TYR A 67 -10.91 -3.48 -9.68
CA TYR A 67 -10.53 -4.03 -10.98
C TYR A 67 -11.61 -5.00 -11.48
N GLN A 68 -11.99 -5.99 -10.66
CA GLN A 68 -13.01 -6.99 -11.00
C GLN A 68 -14.34 -6.31 -11.41
N LYS A 69 -14.79 -5.32 -10.63
CA LYS A 69 -15.97 -4.53 -10.95
C LYS A 69 -15.85 -3.80 -12.29
N ARG A 70 -14.71 -3.13 -12.53
CA ARG A 70 -14.46 -2.38 -13.77
C ARG A 70 -14.49 -3.28 -15.00
N HIS A 71 -14.01 -4.52 -14.86
CA HIS A 71 -13.96 -5.50 -15.95
C HIS A 71 -15.22 -6.36 -16.06
N GLY A 72 -16.24 -6.10 -15.23
CA GLY A 72 -17.52 -6.82 -15.28
C GLY A 72 -17.43 -8.26 -14.74
N GLU A 73 -16.37 -8.61 -14.02
CA GLU A 73 -16.21 -9.93 -13.40
C GLU A 73 -17.14 -10.14 -12.21
N ILE A 74 -17.60 -9.05 -11.59
CA ILE A 74 -18.54 -9.07 -10.46
C ILE A 74 -19.61 -7.99 -10.64
N THR A 75 -20.80 -8.25 -10.11
CA THR A 75 -21.92 -7.29 -10.09
C THR A 75 -21.68 -6.17 -9.07
N GLU A 76 -22.46 -5.09 -9.18
CA GLU A 76 -22.48 -4.02 -8.16
C GLU A 76 -22.78 -4.56 -6.76
N GLN A 77 -23.77 -5.45 -6.65
CA GLN A 77 -24.18 -6.06 -5.39
C GLN A 77 -23.08 -6.93 -4.78
N ASP A 78 -22.39 -7.72 -5.61
CA ASP A 78 -21.27 -8.55 -5.16
C ASP A 78 -20.06 -7.70 -4.75
N PHE A 79 -19.79 -6.61 -5.48
CA PHE A 79 -18.76 -5.65 -5.10
C PHE A 79 -19.03 -5.05 -3.72
N ASP A 80 -20.24 -4.55 -3.46
CA ASP A 80 -20.61 -3.98 -2.17
C ASP A 80 -20.50 -5.00 -1.02
N LYS A 81 -20.94 -6.23 -1.28
CA LYS A 81 -20.83 -7.33 -0.32
C LYS A 81 -19.36 -7.64 -0.02
N LYS A 82 -18.52 -7.76 -1.05
CA LYS A 82 -17.08 -8.06 -0.91
C LYS A 82 -16.33 -6.91 -0.24
N MET A 83 -16.66 -5.66 -0.54
CA MET A 83 -16.09 -4.48 0.14
C MET A 83 -16.40 -4.51 1.64
N LYS A 84 -17.64 -4.82 2.03
CA LYS A 84 -18.01 -4.97 3.46
C LYS A 84 -17.28 -6.14 4.13
N GLN A 85 -17.09 -7.25 3.42
CA GLN A 85 -16.34 -8.40 3.93
C GLN A 85 -14.86 -8.06 4.13
N GLU A 86 -14.26 -7.37 3.18
CA GLU A 86 -12.87 -6.92 3.26
C GLU A 86 -12.66 -5.92 4.40
N GLN A 87 -13.60 -4.98 4.60
CA GLN A 87 -13.55 -4.08 5.75
C GLN A 87 -13.61 -4.84 7.08
N LYS A 88 -14.54 -5.80 7.21
CA LYS A 88 -14.65 -6.63 8.42
C LYS A 88 -13.38 -7.44 8.69
N ARG A 89 -12.73 -7.95 7.63
CA ARG A 89 -11.45 -8.66 7.74
C ARG A 89 -10.37 -7.71 8.26
N HIS A 90 -10.24 -6.53 7.64
CA HIS A 90 -9.27 -5.52 8.04
C HIS A 90 -9.46 -5.09 9.50
N ASP A 91 -10.69 -4.75 9.90
CA ASP A 91 -11.02 -4.35 11.26
C ASP A 91 -10.67 -5.43 12.28
N ARG A 92 -10.94 -6.70 11.94
CA ARG A 92 -10.58 -7.85 12.77
C ARG A 92 -9.06 -7.96 12.94
N VAL A 93 -8.29 -7.92 11.85
CA VAL A 93 -6.83 -8.04 11.92
C VAL A 93 -6.21 -6.88 12.69
N VAL A 94 -6.68 -5.65 12.45
CA VAL A 94 -6.26 -4.46 13.21
C VAL A 94 -6.57 -4.62 14.70
N SER A 95 -7.75 -5.14 15.04
CA SER A 95 -8.11 -5.40 16.44
C SER A 95 -7.19 -6.44 17.07
N GLU A 96 -6.87 -7.52 16.36
CA GLU A 96 -5.94 -8.56 16.82
C GLU A 96 -4.52 -8.00 17.05
N ILE A 97 -4.00 -7.19 16.12
CA ILE A 97 -2.70 -6.53 16.26
C ILE A 97 -2.69 -5.56 17.46
N LYS A 98 -3.76 -4.77 17.64
CA LYS A 98 -3.91 -3.86 18.80
C LYS A 98 -4.00 -4.62 20.13
N ALA A 99 -4.78 -5.69 20.17
CA ALA A 99 -4.91 -6.52 21.36
C ALA A 99 -3.56 -7.15 21.74
N ASP A 100 -2.78 -7.56 20.74
CA ASP A 100 -1.46 -8.12 20.94
C ASP A 100 -0.46 -7.10 21.51
N TYR A 101 -0.44 -5.89 20.94
CA TYR A 101 0.35 -4.79 21.50
C TYR A 101 -0.02 -4.49 22.95
N ASN A 102 -1.32 -4.42 23.27
CA ASN A 102 -1.77 -4.14 24.63
C ASN A 102 -1.41 -5.25 25.63
N ARG A 103 -1.28 -6.52 25.20
CA ARG A 103 -0.84 -7.63 26.06
C ARG A 103 0.65 -7.61 26.34
N HIS A 104 1.45 -7.07 25.42
CA HIS A 104 2.91 -7.05 25.49
C HIS A 104 3.48 -5.66 25.85
N LYS A 105 2.60 -4.71 26.17
CA LYS A 105 2.95 -3.38 26.70
C LYS A 105 3.04 -3.44 28.21
#